data_AF-A0A946YYA5-F1
#
_entry.id   AF-A0A946YYA5-F1
#
_cell.length_a   1.000
_cell.length_b   1.000
_cell.length_c   1.000
_cell.angle_alpha   90.00
_cell.angle_beta   90.00
_cell.angle_gamma   90.00
#
_symmetry.space_group_name_H-M   'P 1'
#
loop_
_entity.id
_entity.type
_entity.pdbx_description
1 polymer ?
#
loop_
_entity_poly.entity_id
_entity_poly.type
_entity_poly.pdbx_seq_one_letter_code
_entity_poly.pdbx_strand_id
1 'polypeptide(L)'
;VQRLVAMSPEAPPFPEEKMVQLETKKSRDAASPKRGIGRIGWAVAGAVAVLVLIGIPAFLLGALRFGGDDVAKPTTVVTEVPPTSAAPNTTVTPTTVRPVVAPPVAMSTTVYVLADYGDSNRPGPLLQPIAVEALDSGSDALAATLDALIDQSWQTEGVSTEIPEATRLLGVEIDGSTARVDLSSEFESGGGTASVTARIAQIVFTATRFSEVDDVLFLIEGTPVEVFSGEGLVLDGPQSRDDYQDWLPLIMIEDPVSGSELETSGSFVVSGVANTFEANLVYKVTDLATGDVVVEDFTTATCGTGCWGEFSFSVLVDAPEVTQYQIEAFEYSARDGAKVNVATAIVTVRPTGGASGAPPVLIDGDHQFGFVTGGDFRADEPADSTFQVDYAEWFTGEAATAAAIEDGEIAEGETVPNDFYIRNQNPLIRELKVADGVSVWLLDGQLALQEYPLDWLIQLHVDNDVASNYGAINPGTPYWFVLDANGDIIQMVQQYTP
;
A
#
# COMPACT_ATOMS: atom_id res chain seq x y z
N VAL A 1 -29.23 28.89 -28.54
CA VAL A 1 -29.71 29.76 -27.42
C VAL A 1 -31.13 29.33 -27.08
N GLN A 2 -31.43 29.15 -25.79
CA GLN A 2 -32.63 28.48 -25.23
C GLN A 2 -32.79 26.97 -25.54
N ARG A 3 -32.40 26.12 -24.57
CA ARG A 3 -33.33 25.37 -23.69
C ARG A 3 -32.58 24.28 -22.94
N LEU A 4 -32.54 24.39 -21.61
CA LEU A 4 -32.78 23.31 -20.66
C LEU A 4 -32.85 23.94 -19.26
N VAL A 5 -34.08 24.22 -18.81
CA VAL A 5 -34.40 24.37 -17.39
C VAL A 5 -34.91 23.00 -16.98
N ALA A 6 -34.19 22.34 -16.07
CA ALA A 6 -34.63 21.14 -15.38
C ALA A 6 -34.40 21.39 -13.89
N MET A 7 -35.34 20.94 -13.07
CA MET A 7 -35.40 21.26 -11.65
C MET A 7 -34.55 20.27 -10.86
N SER A 8 -33.66 20.74 -9.97
CA SER A 8 -33.09 19.88 -8.93
C SER A 8 -34.22 19.44 -7.97
N PRO A 9 -34.25 18.18 -7.52
CA PRO A 9 -35.26 17.69 -6.59
C PRO A 9 -34.99 18.18 -5.15
N GLU A 10 -36.04 18.33 -4.34
CA GLU A 10 -35.91 18.56 -2.90
C GLU A 10 -35.25 17.35 -2.20
N ALA A 11 -34.42 17.61 -1.20
CA ALA A 11 -33.73 16.59 -0.42
C ALA A 11 -34.72 15.72 0.39
N PRO A 12 -34.49 14.40 0.52
CA PRO A 12 -35.34 13.53 1.34
C PRO A 12 -35.10 13.75 2.84
N PRO A 13 -36.13 13.63 3.70
CA PRO A 13 -35.97 13.76 5.15
C PRO A 13 -35.26 12.54 5.76
N PHE A 14 -34.43 12.78 6.79
CA PHE A 14 -33.62 11.78 7.48
C PHE A 14 -34.43 10.67 8.19
N PRO A 15 -33.90 9.43 8.26
CA PRO A 15 -34.41 8.38 9.14
C PRO A 15 -34.10 8.64 10.63
N GLU A 16 -34.98 8.22 11.53
CA GLU A 16 -34.83 8.39 12.99
C GLU A 16 -34.01 7.27 13.68
N GLU A 17 -33.62 7.56 14.94
CA GLU A 17 -32.87 6.75 15.93
C GLU A 17 -31.33 6.88 15.89
N LYS A 18 -30.59 6.91 17.02
CA LYS A 18 -30.93 6.79 18.46
C LYS A 18 -29.97 7.64 19.31
N MET A 19 -30.47 8.36 20.32
CA MET A 19 -29.69 9.33 21.09
C MET A 19 -28.82 8.72 22.21
N VAL A 20 -27.60 9.23 22.37
CA VAL A 20 -26.81 9.19 23.62
C VAL A 20 -26.33 10.61 23.93
N GLN A 21 -26.60 11.11 25.14
CA GLN A 21 -26.12 12.42 25.60
C GLN A 21 -24.87 12.28 26.49
N LEU A 22 -23.90 13.16 26.31
CA LEU A 22 -22.76 13.34 27.21
C LEU A 22 -22.78 14.77 27.77
N GLU A 23 -22.89 14.89 29.10
CA GLU A 23 -22.90 16.18 29.79
C GLU A 23 -21.49 16.79 29.88
N THR A 24 -21.31 18.01 29.38
CA THR A 24 -20.05 18.75 29.49
C THR A 24 -19.94 19.49 30.84
N LYS A 25 -18.90 19.17 31.63
CA LYS A 25 -18.68 19.82 32.93
C LYS A 25 -17.68 20.98 32.83
N LYS A 26 -18.24 22.19 32.83
CA LYS A 26 -17.57 23.49 32.73
C LYS A 26 -16.48 23.72 33.79
N SER A 27 -15.29 24.15 33.37
CA SER A 27 -14.21 24.57 34.26
C SER A 27 -14.42 26.00 34.81
N ARG A 28 -13.73 26.35 35.90
CA ARG A 28 -13.52 27.73 36.38
C ARG A 28 -12.19 27.87 37.12
N ASP A 29 -11.63 29.07 37.01
CA ASP A 29 -10.27 29.48 37.38
C ASP A 29 -9.96 29.47 38.88
N ALA A 30 -8.66 29.37 39.23
CA ALA A 30 -7.98 30.38 40.06
C ALA A 30 -6.45 30.17 40.25
N ALA A 31 -5.69 31.21 39.89
CA ALA A 31 -4.50 31.77 40.58
C ALA A 31 -3.27 30.90 41.00
N SER A 32 -2.10 31.28 40.47
CA SER A 32 -0.76 31.09 41.08
C SER A 32 -0.49 32.19 42.14
N PRO A 33 0.37 32.03 43.19
CA PRO A 33 1.83 32.04 42.97
C PRO A 33 2.79 31.36 44.01
N LYS A 34 3.98 31.01 43.49
CA LYS A 34 5.35 31.09 44.12
C LYS A 34 5.86 30.08 45.19
N ARG A 35 7.00 29.46 44.79
CA ARG A 35 8.25 29.15 45.54
C ARG A 35 8.22 28.16 46.72
N GLY A 36 9.00 27.07 46.56
CA GLY A 36 9.56 26.27 47.66
C GLY A 36 10.53 25.19 47.19
N ILE A 37 11.80 25.22 47.64
CA ILE A 37 12.80 24.18 47.38
C ILE A 37 12.68 23.09 48.47
N GLY A 38 12.72 21.81 48.10
CA GLY A 38 12.74 20.72 49.08
C GLY A 38 13.03 19.34 48.48
N ARG A 39 14.28 18.86 48.61
CA ARG A 39 14.60 17.43 48.52
C ARG A 39 14.11 16.72 49.78
N ILE A 40 13.67 15.46 49.67
CA ILE A 40 14.00 14.29 50.52
C ILE A 40 13.08 13.14 50.10
N GLY A 41 13.65 11.97 49.80
CA GLY A 41 12.89 10.76 49.47
C GLY A 41 12.62 9.88 50.69
N TRP A 42 11.72 8.90 50.53
CA TRP A 42 11.54 7.75 51.43
C TRP A 42 11.30 6.50 50.60
N ALA A 43 11.87 5.37 51.03
CA ALA A 43 11.66 4.06 50.44
C ALA A 43 11.30 3.04 51.54
N VAL A 44 10.16 2.36 51.38
CA VAL A 44 9.70 1.14 52.08
C VAL A 44 8.68 0.51 51.11
N ALA A 45 8.86 -0.65 50.45
CA ALA A 45 9.19 -2.01 50.86
C ALA A 45 8.00 -2.84 51.40
N GLY A 46 7.74 -4.00 50.78
CA GLY A 46 6.69 -4.97 51.14
C GLY A 46 5.82 -5.38 49.93
N ALA A 47 5.70 -6.60 49.41
CA ALA A 47 6.29 -7.95 49.58
C ALA A 47 5.16 -9.01 49.57
N VAL A 48 5.22 -9.92 48.58
CA VAL A 48 4.70 -11.31 48.60
C VAL A 48 3.17 -11.56 48.58
N ALA A 49 2.71 -12.23 47.52
CA ALA A 49 1.94 -13.48 47.62
C ALA A 49 2.02 -14.30 46.31
N VAL A 50 2.53 -15.53 46.39
CA VAL A 50 2.46 -16.55 45.34
C VAL A 50 1.31 -17.51 45.67
N LEU A 51 0.53 -17.92 44.68
CA LEU A 51 -0.26 -19.16 44.76
C LEU A 51 -0.26 -19.90 43.41
N VAL A 52 -0.18 -21.22 43.49
CA VAL A 52 0.17 -22.14 42.39
C VAL A 52 -0.59 -23.46 42.57
N LEU A 53 -0.87 -24.13 41.45
CA LEU A 53 -1.10 -25.59 41.25
C LEU A 53 -2.50 -26.25 41.35
N ILE A 54 -2.59 -27.34 40.56
CA ILE A 54 -3.56 -28.47 40.55
C ILE A 54 -4.93 -28.16 39.87
N GLY A 55 -5.40 -28.82 38.80
CA GLY A 55 -4.90 -29.95 38.00
C GLY A 55 -5.56 -31.31 38.32
N ILE A 56 -6.12 -32.02 37.32
CA ILE A 56 -6.23 -33.52 37.22
C ILE A 56 -6.94 -33.94 35.90
N PRO A 57 -6.64 -35.11 35.29
CA PRO A 57 -7.15 -35.50 33.96
C PRO A 57 -7.92 -36.86 33.90
N ALA A 58 -8.27 -37.26 32.66
CA ALA A 58 -8.19 -38.63 32.09
C ALA A 58 -9.45 -39.55 31.93
N PHE A 59 -9.35 -40.40 30.88
CA PHE A 59 -9.95 -41.76 30.69
C PHE A 59 -11.45 -41.84 30.27
N LEU A 60 -11.98 -42.73 29.39
CA LEU A 60 -11.57 -43.97 28.64
C LEU A 60 -12.38 -44.05 27.30
N LEU A 61 -11.87 -44.51 26.15
CA LEU A 61 -11.64 -45.89 25.63
C LEU A 61 -12.90 -46.68 25.14
N GLY A 62 -12.87 -47.21 23.91
CA GLY A 62 -13.83 -48.19 23.36
C GLY A 62 -13.65 -48.42 21.85
N ALA A 63 -13.69 -49.66 21.34
CA ALA A 63 -13.19 -49.97 19.99
C ALA A 63 -13.92 -51.11 19.23
N LEU A 64 -13.66 -51.18 17.91
CA LEU A 64 -13.70 -52.34 16.98
C LEU A 64 -15.04 -52.86 16.38
N ARG A 65 -15.10 -52.71 15.03
CA ARG A 65 -15.47 -53.68 13.95
C ARG A 65 -16.90 -54.19 13.76
N PHE A 66 -17.40 -54.01 12.53
CA PHE A 66 -17.81 -54.98 11.47
C PHE A 66 -18.48 -54.12 10.35
N GLY A 67 -18.47 -54.37 9.03
CA GLY A 67 -17.90 -55.44 8.20
C GLY A 67 -18.90 -55.89 7.11
N GLY A 68 -18.62 -55.65 5.82
CA GLY A 68 -19.25 -56.36 4.68
C GLY A 68 -20.47 -55.73 3.97
N ASP A 69 -20.19 -55.09 2.82
CA ASP A 69 -20.74 -55.36 1.47
C ASP A 69 -22.26 -55.46 1.15
N ASP A 70 -22.64 -54.60 0.19
CA ASP A 70 -23.41 -54.86 -1.05
C ASP A 70 -24.96 -55.00 -1.15
N VAL A 71 -25.48 -54.15 -2.06
CA VAL A 71 -26.53 -54.38 -3.09
C VAL A 71 -27.99 -54.62 -2.65
N ALA A 72 -28.87 -53.63 -2.92
CA ALA A 72 -29.94 -53.72 -3.94
C ALA A 72 -30.90 -52.50 -3.94
N LYS A 73 -31.27 -52.01 -5.14
CA LYS A 73 -32.36 -51.05 -5.37
C LYS A 73 -33.64 -51.79 -5.75
N PRO A 74 -34.85 -51.26 -5.43
CA PRO A 74 -35.88 -51.24 -6.47
C PRO A 74 -36.70 -49.93 -6.55
N THR A 75 -37.14 -49.63 -7.77
CA THR A 75 -38.18 -48.66 -8.17
C THR A 75 -39.58 -49.36 -8.08
N THR A 76 -40.77 -48.75 -8.02
CA THR A 76 -41.31 -47.40 -8.32
C THR A 76 -42.64 -47.23 -7.55
N VAL A 77 -43.27 -46.03 -7.54
CA VAL A 77 -44.69 -45.81 -7.94
C VAL A 77 -45.02 -44.31 -8.02
N VAL A 78 -45.89 -43.93 -8.96
CA VAL A 78 -46.31 -42.56 -9.32
C VAL A 78 -47.67 -42.25 -8.69
N THR A 79 -47.98 -40.97 -8.41
CA THR A 79 -49.36 -40.46 -8.39
C THR A 79 -49.40 -39.02 -8.91
N GLU A 80 -50.43 -38.68 -9.69
CA GLU A 80 -50.55 -37.52 -10.57
C GLU A 80 -51.95 -36.90 -10.42
N VAL A 81 -52.08 -35.56 -10.33
CA VAL A 81 -53.29 -34.79 -10.69
C VAL A 81 -52.89 -33.36 -11.16
N PRO A 82 -53.41 -32.83 -12.30
CA PRO A 82 -53.10 -31.50 -12.87
C PRO A 82 -54.34 -30.56 -12.82
N PRO A 83 -54.53 -29.50 -13.64
CA PRO A 83 -53.61 -28.63 -14.42
C PRO A 83 -53.82 -27.10 -14.16
N THR A 84 -53.01 -26.22 -14.76
CA THR A 84 -53.49 -24.92 -15.32
C THR A 84 -52.53 -24.35 -16.39
N SER A 85 -53.08 -24.21 -17.61
CA SER A 85 -52.73 -23.32 -18.75
C SER A 85 -51.28 -23.21 -19.29
N ALA A 86 -51.19 -23.04 -20.61
CA ALA A 86 -49.95 -23.16 -21.39
C ALA A 86 -49.54 -21.88 -22.15
N ALA A 87 -48.26 -21.76 -22.47
CA ALA A 87 -47.67 -20.93 -23.53
C ALA A 87 -46.44 -21.69 -24.12
N PRO A 88 -46.00 -21.41 -25.36
CA PRO A 88 -45.43 -22.45 -26.24
C PRO A 88 -43.92 -22.74 -26.08
N ASN A 89 -43.56 -23.99 -26.36
CA ASN A 89 -42.18 -24.49 -26.41
C ASN A 89 -41.31 -23.81 -27.49
N THR A 90 -40.06 -23.49 -27.13
CA THR A 90 -38.96 -23.42 -28.10
C THR A 90 -37.90 -24.44 -27.68
N THR A 91 -37.80 -25.55 -28.42
CA THR A 91 -36.78 -26.58 -28.16
C THR A 91 -35.43 -26.11 -28.69
N VAL A 92 -34.48 -25.84 -27.78
CA VAL A 92 -33.07 -25.67 -28.11
C VAL A 92 -32.26 -26.87 -27.63
N THR A 93 -31.50 -27.47 -28.55
CA THR A 93 -30.57 -28.57 -28.27
C THR A 93 -29.44 -28.07 -27.36
N PRO A 94 -29.10 -28.73 -26.25
CA PRO A 94 -27.97 -28.34 -25.43
C PRO A 94 -26.65 -28.68 -26.16
N THR A 95 -25.96 -27.66 -26.65
CA THR A 95 -24.55 -27.79 -27.07
C THR A 95 -23.69 -27.93 -25.81
N THR A 96 -22.99 -29.05 -25.67
CA THR A 96 -22.00 -29.23 -24.60
C THR A 96 -20.85 -28.25 -24.76
N VAL A 97 -20.87 -27.17 -23.98
CA VAL A 97 -19.73 -26.26 -23.84
C VAL A 97 -18.66 -26.98 -23.02
N ARG A 98 -17.49 -27.27 -23.62
CA ARG A 98 -16.29 -27.59 -22.81
C ARG A 98 -15.96 -26.35 -21.99
N PRO A 99 -15.70 -26.46 -20.68
CA PRO A 99 -15.08 -25.35 -19.96
C PRO A 99 -13.73 -25.07 -20.64
N VAL A 100 -13.59 -23.84 -21.15
CA VAL A 100 -12.27 -23.30 -21.44
C VAL A 100 -11.65 -23.06 -20.07
N VAL A 101 -10.59 -23.82 -19.75
CA VAL A 101 -9.75 -23.51 -18.60
C VAL A 101 -9.22 -22.11 -18.84
N ALA A 102 -9.54 -21.17 -17.95
CA ALA A 102 -8.95 -19.84 -18.00
C ALA A 102 -7.42 -20.00 -17.95
N PRO A 103 -6.65 -19.24 -18.74
CA PRO A 103 -5.20 -19.22 -18.55
C PRO A 103 -4.89 -18.86 -17.08
N PRO A 104 -3.80 -19.40 -16.50
CA PRO A 104 -3.38 -18.99 -15.16
C PRO A 104 -3.22 -17.46 -15.14
N VAL A 105 -3.67 -16.83 -14.07
CA VAL A 105 -3.47 -15.40 -13.87
C VAL A 105 -1.97 -15.21 -13.62
N ALA A 106 -1.31 -14.46 -14.49
CA ALA A 106 0.04 -14.00 -14.23
C ALA A 106 -0.03 -12.86 -13.21
N MET A 107 0.76 -12.96 -12.15
CA MET A 107 0.92 -11.91 -11.14
C MET A 107 2.33 -11.33 -11.27
N SER A 108 2.49 -10.01 -11.14
CA SER A 108 3.83 -9.42 -11.06
C SER A 108 4.46 -9.70 -9.70
N THR A 109 5.74 -10.06 -9.69
CA THR A 109 6.55 -10.22 -8.48
C THR A 109 7.95 -9.63 -8.70
N THR A 110 8.71 -9.42 -7.63
CA THR A 110 10.08 -8.91 -7.67
C THR A 110 11.10 -10.03 -7.55
N VAL A 111 12.07 -10.08 -8.46
CA VAL A 111 13.24 -10.97 -8.36
C VAL A 111 14.54 -10.17 -8.49
N TYR A 112 15.61 -10.64 -7.84
CA TYR A 112 16.93 -10.02 -7.92
C TYR A 112 17.81 -10.77 -8.91
N VAL A 113 18.29 -10.02 -9.89
CA VAL A 113 19.01 -10.50 -11.06
C VAL A 113 20.37 -9.81 -11.13
N LEU A 114 21.27 -10.30 -11.98
CA LEU A 114 22.55 -9.65 -12.22
C LEU A 114 22.42 -8.71 -13.41
N ALA A 115 23.00 -7.53 -13.31
CA ALA A 115 22.98 -6.54 -14.38
C ALA A 115 24.40 -6.06 -14.72
N ASP A 116 24.67 -5.89 -16.02
CA ASP A 116 25.98 -5.49 -16.57
C ASP A 116 26.17 -3.96 -16.49
N TYR A 117 26.08 -3.44 -15.26
CA TYR A 117 26.46 -2.09 -14.91
C TYR A 117 27.46 -2.08 -13.75
N GLY A 118 28.15 -0.97 -13.59
CA GLY A 118 29.15 -0.74 -12.56
C GLY A 118 30.14 0.33 -13.00
N ASP A 119 31.02 0.74 -12.11
CA ASP A 119 32.08 1.70 -12.42
C ASP A 119 33.46 1.23 -11.92
N SER A 120 34.48 2.09 -12.02
CA SER A 120 35.84 1.75 -11.56
C SER A 120 35.98 1.57 -10.06
N ASN A 121 35.03 2.08 -9.27
CA ASN A 121 34.97 1.93 -7.82
C ASN A 121 34.18 0.68 -7.43
N ARG A 122 33.13 0.34 -8.21
CA ARG A 122 32.31 -0.85 -8.02
C ARG A 122 32.02 -1.58 -9.34
N PRO A 123 32.92 -2.49 -9.77
CA PRO A 123 32.77 -3.21 -11.04
C PRO A 123 31.58 -4.18 -11.02
N GLY A 124 30.93 -4.32 -12.17
CA GLY A 124 29.83 -5.27 -12.38
C GLY A 124 30.25 -6.72 -12.66
N PRO A 125 29.26 -7.63 -12.77
CA PRO A 125 27.83 -7.36 -12.64
C PRO A 125 27.39 -7.20 -11.18
N LEU A 126 26.27 -6.49 -10.96
CA LEU A 126 25.71 -6.20 -9.64
C LEU A 126 24.23 -6.62 -9.56
N LEU A 127 23.72 -6.80 -8.35
CA LEU A 127 22.30 -7.15 -8.12
C LEU A 127 21.38 -5.99 -8.47
N GLN A 128 20.34 -6.28 -9.26
CA GLN A 128 19.24 -5.37 -9.59
C GLN A 128 17.90 -6.06 -9.31
N PRO A 129 16.93 -5.40 -8.64
CA PRO A 129 15.57 -5.90 -8.57
C PRO A 129 14.80 -5.55 -9.85
N ILE A 130 14.06 -6.51 -10.38
CA ILE A 130 13.17 -6.34 -11.54
C ILE A 130 11.79 -6.95 -11.27
N ALA A 131 10.76 -6.41 -11.93
CA ALA A 131 9.44 -7.03 -11.98
C ALA A 131 9.43 -8.16 -13.03
N VAL A 132 8.87 -9.31 -12.68
CA VAL A 132 8.67 -10.46 -13.57
C VAL A 132 7.26 -11.02 -13.40
N GLU A 133 6.75 -11.69 -14.42
CA GLU A 133 5.51 -12.46 -14.33
C GLU A 133 5.77 -13.79 -13.59
N ALA A 134 5.09 -14.00 -12.46
CA ALA A 134 4.99 -15.31 -11.82
C ALA A 134 3.64 -15.94 -12.15
N LEU A 135 3.63 -17.27 -12.32
CA LEU A 135 2.41 -18.04 -12.49
C LEU A 135 1.71 -18.20 -11.14
N ASP A 136 0.42 -17.84 -11.05
CA ASP A 136 -0.39 -18.13 -9.86
C ASP A 136 -0.44 -19.65 -9.58
N SER A 137 0.31 -20.05 -8.56
CA SER A 137 0.39 -21.41 -8.02
C SER A 137 -0.56 -21.63 -6.82
N GLY A 138 -1.33 -20.62 -6.44
CA GLY A 138 -2.50 -20.73 -5.57
C GLY A 138 -2.26 -21.10 -4.11
N SER A 139 -1.02 -21.08 -3.60
CA SER A 139 -0.76 -21.31 -2.17
C SER A 139 0.58 -20.82 -1.60
N ASP A 140 1.63 -20.64 -2.41
CA ASP A 140 2.95 -20.20 -1.93
C ASP A 140 3.57 -19.16 -2.88
N ALA A 141 3.52 -17.89 -2.46
CA ALA A 141 4.01 -16.76 -3.25
C ALA A 141 5.55 -16.67 -3.29
N LEU A 142 6.23 -17.17 -2.24
CA LEU A 142 7.69 -17.21 -2.18
C LEU A 142 8.22 -18.27 -3.15
N ALA A 143 7.63 -19.48 -3.14
CA ALA A 143 7.97 -20.52 -4.10
C ALA A 143 7.71 -20.06 -5.55
N ALA A 144 6.56 -19.44 -5.83
CA ALA A 144 6.26 -18.89 -7.15
C ALA A 144 7.28 -17.85 -7.64
N THR A 145 7.77 -17.01 -6.72
CA THR A 145 8.76 -15.96 -7.02
C THR A 145 10.15 -16.54 -7.25
N LEU A 146 10.55 -17.55 -6.47
CA LEU A 146 11.82 -18.27 -6.67
C LEU A 146 11.80 -19.12 -7.95
N ASP A 147 10.69 -19.76 -8.29
CA ASP A 147 10.51 -20.43 -9.58
C ASP A 147 10.61 -19.44 -10.76
N ALA A 148 10.00 -18.25 -10.66
CA ALA A 148 10.14 -17.21 -11.68
C ALA A 148 11.59 -16.72 -11.86
N LEU A 149 12.37 -16.63 -10.77
CA LEU A 149 13.80 -16.34 -10.86
C LEU A 149 14.56 -17.48 -11.57
N ILE A 150 14.25 -18.75 -11.25
CA ILE A 150 14.92 -19.95 -11.77
C ILE A 150 14.57 -20.25 -13.25
N ASP A 151 13.35 -19.92 -13.70
CA ASP A 151 12.87 -20.13 -15.09
C ASP A 151 13.61 -19.26 -16.14
N GLN A 152 14.21 -18.14 -15.71
CA GLN A 152 15.09 -17.30 -16.53
C GLN A 152 14.46 -16.64 -17.78
N SER A 153 13.16 -16.77 -18.01
CA SER A 153 12.43 -16.14 -19.13
C SER A 153 12.48 -14.61 -19.14
N TRP A 154 12.92 -13.98 -18.04
CA TRP A 154 13.13 -12.54 -17.87
C TRP A 154 14.48 -12.03 -18.42
N GLN A 155 15.41 -12.89 -18.87
CA GLN A 155 16.72 -12.44 -19.35
C GLN A 155 16.61 -11.55 -20.61
N THR A 156 17.33 -10.42 -20.59
CA THR A 156 17.37 -9.43 -21.68
C THR A 156 18.78 -8.88 -21.86
N GLU A 157 18.99 -7.99 -22.85
CA GLU A 157 20.30 -7.35 -23.02
C GLU A 157 20.67 -6.53 -21.77
N GLY A 158 21.83 -6.82 -21.17
CA GLY A 158 22.32 -6.20 -19.94
C GLY A 158 21.82 -6.82 -18.62
N VAL A 159 20.96 -7.85 -18.66
CA VAL A 159 20.38 -8.50 -17.47
C VAL A 159 20.47 -10.03 -17.58
N SER A 160 21.11 -10.67 -16.59
CA SER A 160 21.50 -12.08 -16.59
C SER A 160 21.39 -12.74 -15.21
N THR A 161 21.75 -14.03 -15.13
CA THR A 161 21.81 -14.82 -13.89
C THR A 161 23.11 -15.61 -13.84
N GLU A 162 23.54 -16.01 -12.64
CA GLU A 162 24.53 -17.07 -12.45
C GLU A 162 23.89 -18.42 -12.04
N ILE A 163 22.55 -18.47 -11.91
CA ILE A 163 21.79 -19.71 -11.66
C ILE A 163 21.84 -20.63 -12.90
N PRO A 164 22.33 -21.88 -12.80
CA PRO A 164 22.37 -22.80 -13.95
C PRO A 164 20.98 -23.13 -14.50
N GLU A 165 20.81 -23.11 -15.83
CA GLU A 165 19.54 -23.39 -16.54
C GLU A 165 18.82 -24.70 -16.13
N ALA A 166 19.57 -25.69 -15.61
CA ALA A 166 19.03 -26.99 -15.21
C ALA A 166 18.62 -27.06 -13.72
N THR A 167 18.75 -25.96 -12.98
CA THR A 167 18.30 -25.83 -11.59
C THR A 167 16.78 -25.98 -11.51
N ARG A 168 16.30 -26.62 -10.44
CA ARG A 168 14.88 -26.65 -10.08
C ARG A 168 14.69 -26.32 -8.61
N LEU A 169 13.61 -25.65 -8.29
CA LEU A 169 13.07 -25.59 -6.94
C LEU A 169 12.45 -26.96 -6.61
N LEU A 170 12.85 -27.55 -5.49
CA LEU A 170 12.31 -28.82 -4.98
C LEU A 170 11.28 -28.57 -3.87
N GLY A 171 11.44 -27.49 -3.11
CA GLY A 171 10.48 -27.04 -2.11
C GLY A 171 10.94 -25.78 -1.38
N VAL A 172 9.99 -25.12 -0.74
CA VAL A 172 10.23 -23.99 0.17
C VAL A 172 9.42 -24.24 1.45
N GLU A 173 9.99 -23.90 2.60
CA GLU A 173 9.32 -23.93 3.90
C GLU A 173 9.83 -22.76 4.75
N ILE A 174 8.95 -21.95 5.34
CA ILE A 174 9.33 -20.88 6.26
C ILE A 174 9.28 -21.44 7.70
N ASP A 175 10.42 -21.44 8.38
CA ASP A 175 10.57 -21.86 9.79
C ASP A 175 10.98 -20.66 10.64
N GLY A 176 10.02 -20.06 11.35
CA GLY A 176 10.22 -18.76 11.99
C GLY A 176 10.26 -17.65 10.93
N SER A 177 11.42 -17.01 10.78
CA SER A 177 11.72 -16.05 9.69
C SER A 177 12.84 -16.55 8.74
N THR A 178 13.25 -17.81 8.87
CA THR A 178 14.19 -18.46 7.94
C THR A 178 13.44 -19.17 6.83
N ALA A 179 13.66 -18.78 5.58
CA ALA A 179 13.21 -19.54 4.41
C ALA A 179 14.15 -20.72 4.14
N ARG A 180 13.64 -21.94 4.25
CA ARG A 180 14.34 -23.19 3.90
C ARG A 180 14.09 -23.45 2.42
N VAL A 181 15.09 -23.18 1.58
CA VAL A 181 14.98 -23.28 0.11
C VAL A 181 15.73 -24.53 -0.36
N ASP A 182 14.98 -25.53 -0.84
CA ASP A 182 15.53 -26.79 -1.36
C ASP A 182 15.63 -26.75 -2.88
N LEU A 183 16.83 -26.96 -3.39
CA LEU A 183 17.18 -26.84 -4.80
C LEU A 183 17.75 -28.17 -5.33
N SER A 184 17.63 -28.38 -6.63
CA SER A 184 18.24 -29.55 -7.26
C SER A 184 19.76 -29.41 -7.38
N SER A 185 20.47 -30.55 -7.38
CA SER A 185 21.94 -30.60 -7.40
C SER A 185 22.61 -29.84 -8.56
N GLU A 186 21.87 -29.55 -9.64
CA GLU A 186 22.34 -28.69 -10.73
C GLU A 186 22.67 -27.26 -10.28
N PHE A 187 22.11 -26.73 -9.18
CA PHE A 187 22.42 -25.40 -8.65
C PHE A 187 23.90 -25.26 -8.23
N GLU A 188 24.55 -26.35 -7.80
CA GLU A 188 25.97 -26.36 -7.44
C GLU A 188 26.92 -26.34 -8.66
N SER A 189 26.39 -26.51 -9.86
CA SER A 189 27.20 -26.78 -11.06
C SER A 189 27.72 -25.52 -11.74
N GLY A 190 28.96 -25.60 -12.24
CA GLY A 190 29.58 -24.54 -13.05
C GLY A 190 29.96 -23.26 -12.28
N GLY A 191 30.75 -22.41 -12.94
CA GLY A 191 31.29 -21.20 -12.35
C GLY A 191 32.51 -21.43 -11.45
N GLY A 192 33.07 -20.33 -10.94
CA GLY A 192 33.99 -20.33 -9.79
C GLY A 192 33.33 -19.62 -8.60
N THR A 193 34.07 -19.41 -7.50
CA THR A 193 33.53 -18.86 -6.23
C THR A 193 32.65 -17.62 -6.41
N ALA A 194 33.03 -16.68 -7.29
CA ALA A 194 32.24 -15.46 -7.56
C ALA A 194 30.85 -15.77 -8.14
N SER A 195 30.77 -16.65 -9.15
CA SER A 195 29.51 -17.10 -9.79
C SER A 195 28.61 -17.87 -8.80
N VAL A 196 29.20 -18.71 -7.96
CA VAL A 196 28.47 -19.42 -6.89
C VAL A 196 27.97 -18.45 -5.81
N THR A 197 28.75 -17.43 -5.45
CA THR A 197 28.32 -16.41 -4.48
C THR A 197 27.19 -15.55 -5.06
N ALA A 198 27.30 -15.13 -6.34
CA ALA A 198 26.30 -14.31 -7.00
C ALA A 198 24.92 -14.99 -7.07
N ARG A 199 24.85 -16.27 -7.48
CA ARG A 199 23.57 -17.00 -7.55
C ARG A 199 22.92 -17.24 -6.18
N ILE A 200 23.74 -17.38 -5.12
CA ILE A 200 23.24 -17.46 -3.74
C ILE A 200 22.65 -16.11 -3.34
N ALA A 201 23.37 -15.01 -3.60
CA ALA A 201 22.90 -13.65 -3.32
C ALA A 201 21.58 -13.31 -4.04
N GLN A 202 21.42 -13.74 -5.30
CA GLN A 202 20.16 -13.59 -6.05
C GLN A 202 18.97 -14.25 -5.34
N ILE A 203 19.13 -15.50 -4.87
CA ILE A 203 18.09 -16.22 -4.12
C ILE A 203 17.81 -15.51 -2.79
N VAL A 204 18.84 -15.13 -2.04
CA VAL A 204 18.69 -14.46 -0.73
C VAL A 204 17.94 -13.14 -0.85
N PHE A 205 18.35 -12.25 -1.76
CA PHE A 205 17.69 -10.95 -1.92
C PHE A 205 16.25 -11.06 -2.44
N THR A 206 15.97 -12.07 -3.27
CA THR A 206 14.63 -12.39 -3.77
C THR A 206 13.72 -12.91 -2.66
N ALA A 207 14.18 -13.87 -1.85
CA ALA A 207 13.40 -14.43 -0.76
C ALA A 207 13.10 -13.40 0.34
N THR A 208 14.11 -12.60 0.69
CA THR A 208 14.02 -11.54 1.72
C THR A 208 13.31 -10.26 1.23
N ARG A 209 12.60 -10.28 0.08
CA ARG A 209 11.56 -9.26 -0.21
C ARG A 209 10.25 -9.53 0.52
N PHE A 210 10.01 -10.78 0.92
CA PHE A 210 8.87 -11.13 1.77
C PHE A 210 9.20 -10.70 3.20
N SER A 211 8.39 -9.83 3.78
CA SER A 211 8.65 -9.22 5.11
C SER A 211 8.61 -10.21 6.28
N GLU A 212 8.21 -11.46 6.02
CA GLU A 212 8.26 -12.59 6.95
C GLU A 212 9.56 -13.43 6.84
N VAL A 213 10.48 -13.06 5.92
CA VAL A 213 11.74 -13.77 5.67
C VAL A 213 12.95 -12.85 5.90
N ASP A 214 13.72 -13.13 6.95
CA ASP A 214 14.96 -12.42 7.29
C ASP A 214 16.20 -13.04 6.59
N ASP A 215 16.21 -14.37 6.44
CA ASP A 215 17.35 -15.13 5.93
C ASP A 215 16.94 -16.44 5.22
N VAL A 216 17.88 -17.04 4.49
CA VAL A 216 17.68 -18.27 3.70
C VAL A 216 18.62 -19.38 4.13
N LEU A 217 18.07 -20.52 4.55
CA LEU A 217 18.82 -21.77 4.69
C LEU A 217 18.74 -22.57 3.39
N PHE A 218 19.89 -22.78 2.74
CA PHE A 218 19.97 -23.55 1.51
C PHE A 218 20.01 -25.06 1.78
N LEU A 219 19.22 -25.81 1.00
CA LEU A 219 19.28 -27.26 0.91
C LEU A 219 19.52 -27.69 -0.55
N ILE A 220 20.22 -28.80 -0.72
CA ILE A 220 20.37 -29.50 -1.99
C ILE A 220 19.85 -30.92 -1.81
N GLU A 221 18.83 -31.29 -2.60
CA GLU A 221 18.15 -32.59 -2.54
C GLU A 221 17.73 -32.97 -1.09
N GLY A 222 17.16 -32.00 -0.36
CA GLY A 222 16.69 -32.13 1.02
C GLY A 222 17.78 -32.10 2.10
N THR A 223 19.05 -31.85 1.73
CA THR A 223 20.19 -31.81 2.66
C THR A 223 20.72 -30.39 2.83
N PRO A 224 20.77 -29.82 4.06
CA PRO A 224 21.36 -28.50 4.28
C PRO A 224 22.82 -28.40 3.82
N VAL A 225 23.17 -27.31 3.14
CA VAL A 225 24.50 -27.11 2.57
C VAL A 225 25.40 -26.33 3.52
N GLU A 226 26.41 -27.00 4.08
CA GLU A 226 27.50 -26.35 4.84
C GLU A 226 28.66 -25.93 3.92
N VAL A 227 28.83 -26.61 2.77
CA VAL A 227 29.90 -26.34 1.80
C VAL A 227 29.37 -26.49 0.39
N PHE A 228 29.30 -25.38 -0.34
CA PHE A 228 28.89 -25.33 -1.74
C PHE A 228 30.05 -25.63 -2.70
N SER A 229 29.76 -26.48 -3.69
CA SER A 229 30.61 -26.77 -4.84
C SER A 229 31.97 -27.40 -4.52
N GLY A 230 32.69 -27.83 -5.56
CA GLY A 230 34.06 -28.36 -5.46
C GLY A 230 35.10 -27.30 -5.07
N GLU A 231 34.74 -26.02 -5.12
CA GLU A 231 35.58 -24.87 -4.75
C GLU A 231 35.64 -24.62 -3.23
N GLY A 232 34.73 -25.22 -2.45
CA GLY A 232 34.77 -25.15 -0.98
C GLY A 232 34.25 -23.83 -0.38
N LEU A 233 33.21 -23.24 -0.97
CA LEU A 233 32.52 -22.08 -0.38
C LEU A 233 31.74 -22.55 0.86
N VAL A 234 32.18 -22.16 2.06
CA VAL A 234 31.52 -22.54 3.31
C VAL A 234 30.36 -21.59 3.61
N LEU A 235 29.17 -22.13 3.91
CA LEU A 235 28.06 -21.37 4.49
C LEU A 235 27.91 -21.74 5.97
N ASP A 236 27.92 -20.74 6.85
CA ASP A 236 27.77 -20.92 8.30
C ASP A 236 26.31 -20.68 8.71
N GLY A 237 25.42 -21.60 8.33
CA GLY A 237 23.98 -21.53 8.62
C GLY A 237 23.17 -20.72 7.59
N PRO A 238 22.00 -20.17 7.99
CA PRO A 238 21.19 -19.33 7.12
C PRO A 238 21.94 -18.08 6.65
N GLN A 239 21.56 -17.58 5.48
CA GLN A 239 22.26 -16.52 4.76
C GLN A 239 21.34 -15.30 4.57
N SER A 240 21.85 -14.11 4.89
CA SER A 240 21.08 -12.86 4.95
C SER A 240 21.54 -11.85 3.89
N ARG A 241 20.81 -10.73 3.74
CA ARG A 241 21.22 -9.62 2.86
C ARG A 241 22.59 -9.03 3.23
N ASP A 242 22.94 -9.04 4.52
CA ASP A 242 24.19 -8.49 5.04
C ASP A 242 25.43 -9.26 4.55
N ASP A 243 25.29 -10.57 4.33
CA ASP A 243 26.37 -11.45 3.84
C ASP A 243 26.77 -11.16 2.37
N TYR A 244 25.91 -10.47 1.61
CA TYR A 244 26.11 -10.20 0.18
C TYR A 244 26.04 -8.71 -0.19
N GLN A 245 26.16 -7.80 0.78
CA GLN A 245 26.18 -6.36 0.53
C GLN A 245 27.20 -5.93 -0.55
N ASP A 246 28.31 -6.66 -0.72
CA ASP A 246 29.32 -6.42 -1.75
C ASP A 246 28.76 -6.51 -3.19
N TRP A 247 27.68 -7.27 -3.41
CA TRP A 247 27.03 -7.45 -4.72
C TRP A 247 26.01 -6.37 -5.09
N LEU A 248 25.66 -5.47 -4.17
CA LEU A 248 24.75 -4.35 -4.43
C LEU A 248 25.45 -3.19 -5.16
N PRO A 249 24.76 -2.38 -5.98
CA PRO A 249 25.23 -1.04 -6.31
C PRO A 249 25.24 -0.13 -5.07
N LEU A 250 26.12 0.90 -5.04
CA LEU A 250 26.18 1.88 -3.94
C LEU A 250 24.91 2.73 -3.79
N ILE A 251 24.02 2.70 -4.78
CA ILE A 251 22.63 3.16 -4.70
C ILE A 251 21.80 2.08 -5.38
N MET A 252 20.76 1.58 -4.74
CA MET A 252 19.79 0.64 -5.30
C MET A 252 18.39 1.19 -5.10
N ILE A 253 17.61 1.31 -6.17
CA ILE A 253 16.16 1.53 -6.08
C ILE A 253 15.52 0.16 -5.82
N GLU A 254 14.81 0.00 -4.72
CA GLU A 254 14.13 -1.25 -4.36
C GLU A 254 12.63 -1.21 -4.64
N ASP A 255 12.03 -0.02 -4.64
CA ASP A 255 10.63 0.19 -5.01
C ASP A 255 10.48 1.58 -5.65
N PRO A 256 9.73 1.75 -6.75
CA PRO A 256 9.28 0.71 -7.67
C PRO A 256 10.45 0.09 -8.44
N VAL A 257 10.41 -1.23 -8.65
CA VAL A 257 11.45 -1.95 -9.38
C VAL A 257 11.35 -1.73 -10.89
N SER A 258 12.43 -1.98 -11.62
CA SER A 258 12.39 -1.83 -13.08
C SER A 258 11.45 -2.87 -13.70
N GLY A 259 10.54 -2.41 -14.57
CA GLY A 259 9.46 -3.21 -15.15
C GLY A 259 8.13 -3.12 -14.39
N SER A 260 8.06 -2.48 -13.21
CA SER A 260 6.80 -2.32 -12.47
C SER A 260 5.73 -1.60 -13.29
N GLU A 261 4.51 -2.11 -13.22
CA GLU A 261 3.31 -1.39 -13.60
C GLU A 261 2.66 -0.81 -12.34
N LEU A 262 2.49 0.51 -12.29
CA LEU A 262 1.94 1.23 -11.15
C LEU A 262 0.58 1.80 -11.53
N GLU A 263 -0.47 1.47 -10.78
CA GLU A 263 -1.75 2.17 -10.89
C GLU A 263 -1.75 3.32 -9.88
N THR A 264 -1.80 4.57 -10.36
CA THR A 264 -1.81 5.76 -9.51
C THR A 264 -2.61 6.90 -10.15
N SER A 265 -3.16 7.78 -9.32
CA SER A 265 -3.90 8.97 -9.73
C SER A 265 -3.06 10.25 -9.82
N GLY A 266 -1.75 10.19 -9.55
CA GLY A 266 -0.84 11.33 -9.74
C GLY A 266 0.45 11.32 -8.95
N SER A 267 0.73 10.30 -8.13
CA SER A 267 1.99 10.21 -7.39
C SER A 267 2.41 8.77 -7.04
N PHE A 268 3.71 8.55 -6.88
CA PHE A 268 4.24 7.30 -6.32
C PHE A 268 5.45 7.59 -5.44
N VAL A 269 5.70 6.70 -4.48
CA VAL A 269 6.89 6.75 -3.62
C VAL A 269 8.00 5.95 -4.28
N VAL A 270 9.22 6.48 -4.28
CA VAL A 270 10.44 5.74 -4.60
C VAL A 270 11.20 5.51 -3.30
N SER A 271 11.71 4.30 -3.11
CA SER A 271 12.53 3.91 -1.96
C SER A 271 13.65 2.95 -2.35
N GLY A 272 14.66 2.86 -1.50
CA GLY A 272 15.75 1.92 -1.68
C GLY A 272 16.86 2.12 -0.67
N VAL A 273 18.04 1.58 -0.98
CA VAL A 273 19.21 1.61 -0.09
C VAL A 273 20.42 2.25 -0.77
N ALA A 274 21.23 2.98 0.00
CA ALA A 274 22.41 3.66 -0.50
C ALA A 274 23.56 3.66 0.54
N ASN A 275 24.79 3.82 0.03
CA ASN A 275 26.03 3.97 0.80
C ASN A 275 26.90 5.01 0.06
N THR A 276 26.45 6.27 0.07
CA THR A 276 27.04 7.38 -0.70
C THR A 276 27.87 8.32 0.18
N PHE A 277 28.57 9.27 -0.46
CA PHE A 277 29.25 10.34 0.28
C PHE A 277 28.24 11.23 1.04
N GLU A 278 28.47 11.41 2.34
CA GLU A 278 27.61 12.20 3.25
C GLU A 278 26.12 11.79 3.26
N ALA A 279 25.79 10.56 2.83
CA ALA A 279 24.42 10.04 2.68
C ALA A 279 23.55 10.77 1.63
N ASN A 280 24.12 11.68 0.85
CA ASN A 280 23.38 12.44 -0.17
C ASN A 280 23.25 11.62 -1.46
N LEU A 281 22.10 11.73 -2.12
CA LEU A 281 21.92 11.30 -3.51
C LEU A 281 21.01 12.27 -4.26
N VAL A 282 21.24 12.42 -5.56
CA VAL A 282 20.38 13.17 -6.47
C VAL A 282 19.48 12.17 -7.19
N TYR A 283 18.19 12.48 -7.27
CA TYR A 283 17.24 11.71 -8.05
C TYR A 283 16.71 12.54 -9.21
N LYS A 284 16.37 11.85 -10.30
CA LYS A 284 15.81 12.45 -11.50
C LYS A 284 14.77 11.53 -12.10
N VAL A 285 13.59 12.08 -12.38
CA VAL A 285 12.52 11.36 -13.08
C VAL A 285 12.31 12.01 -14.44
N THR A 286 12.38 11.21 -15.49
CA THR A 286 12.24 11.63 -16.89
C THR A 286 11.10 10.87 -17.54
N ASP A 287 10.20 11.60 -18.19
CA ASP A 287 9.18 11.01 -19.08
C ASP A 287 9.88 10.46 -20.34
N LEU A 288 9.74 9.16 -20.62
CA LEU A 288 10.42 8.52 -21.75
C LEU A 288 9.74 8.76 -23.10
N ALA A 289 8.49 9.22 -23.12
CA ALA A 289 7.77 9.55 -24.35
C ALA A 289 8.10 10.96 -24.85
N THR A 290 8.24 11.93 -23.95
CA THR A 290 8.58 13.33 -24.28
C THR A 290 10.08 13.62 -24.18
N GLY A 291 10.79 12.95 -23.27
CA GLY A 291 12.15 13.28 -22.84
C GLY A 291 12.22 14.40 -21.82
N ASP A 292 11.08 14.89 -21.31
CA ASP A 292 11.01 15.96 -20.32
C ASP A 292 11.37 15.46 -18.91
N VAL A 293 12.05 16.31 -18.15
CA VAL A 293 12.41 16.05 -16.76
C VAL A 293 11.24 16.48 -15.88
N VAL A 294 10.58 15.51 -15.25
CA VAL A 294 9.44 15.74 -14.34
C VAL A 294 9.93 16.37 -13.04
N VAL A 295 10.99 15.80 -12.47
CA VAL A 295 11.67 16.32 -11.27
C VAL A 295 13.14 15.95 -11.31
N GLU A 296 14.00 16.85 -10.83
CA GLU A 296 15.42 16.59 -10.54
C GLU A 296 15.74 17.33 -9.23
N ASP A 297 15.96 16.58 -8.16
CA ASP A 297 16.15 17.08 -6.79
C ASP A 297 17.04 16.11 -5.99
N PHE A 298 17.22 16.32 -4.68
CA PHE A 298 18.05 15.47 -3.82
C PHE A 298 17.28 14.89 -2.63
N THR A 299 17.76 13.75 -2.13
CA THR A 299 17.32 13.16 -0.86
C THR A 299 18.54 12.67 -0.07
N THR A 300 18.32 12.27 1.17
CA THR A 300 19.34 11.72 2.05
C THR A 300 18.96 10.31 2.50
N ALA A 301 19.89 9.38 2.41
CA ALA A 301 19.78 8.10 3.06
C ALA A 301 19.95 8.22 4.60
N THR A 302 19.43 7.26 5.36
CA THR A 302 19.57 7.23 6.84
C THR A 302 21.01 7.01 7.31
N CYS A 303 21.90 6.55 6.42
CA CYS A 303 23.32 6.36 6.66
C CYS A 303 24.13 6.68 5.38
N GLY A 304 25.41 7.02 5.56
CA GLY A 304 26.30 7.46 4.48
C GLY A 304 27.57 6.62 4.39
N THR A 305 28.71 7.24 4.12
CA THR A 305 29.95 6.54 3.77
C THR A 305 30.35 5.44 4.78
N GLY A 306 30.36 4.19 4.30
CA GLY A 306 30.74 3.02 5.09
C GLY A 306 29.59 2.35 5.83
N CYS A 307 28.35 2.77 5.60
CA CYS A 307 27.14 2.10 6.09
C CYS A 307 26.04 2.17 5.02
N TRP A 308 25.18 1.16 5.00
CA TRP A 308 23.96 1.23 4.19
C TRP A 308 22.88 1.98 4.96
N GLY A 309 22.16 2.84 4.26
CA GLY A 309 21.00 3.54 4.76
C GLY A 309 19.87 3.50 3.75
N GLU A 310 18.65 3.49 4.25
CA GLU A 310 17.42 3.59 3.46
C GLU A 310 17.22 5.03 3.00
N PHE A 311 16.70 5.23 1.79
CA PHE A 311 16.21 6.51 1.30
C PHE A 311 14.78 6.38 0.79
N SER A 312 14.04 7.48 0.79
CA SER A 312 12.73 7.59 0.16
C SER A 312 12.49 9.00 -0.38
N PHE A 313 11.66 9.12 -1.40
CA PHE A 313 11.12 10.39 -1.91
C PHE A 313 9.80 10.16 -2.67
N SER A 314 8.91 11.15 -2.66
CA SER A 314 7.68 11.12 -3.45
C SER A 314 7.89 11.76 -4.82
N VAL A 315 7.33 11.14 -5.86
CA VAL A 315 7.31 11.66 -7.23
C VAL A 315 5.88 12.01 -7.58
N LEU A 316 5.64 13.26 -7.97
CA LEU A 316 4.38 13.69 -8.59
C LEU A 316 4.49 13.51 -10.11
N VAL A 317 3.48 12.93 -10.74
CA VAL A 317 3.43 12.67 -12.19
C VAL A 317 2.07 13.05 -12.78
N ASP A 318 2.09 13.79 -13.89
CA ASP A 318 0.91 14.02 -14.73
C ASP A 318 0.89 12.93 -15.83
N ALA A 319 0.22 11.81 -15.53
CA ALA A 319 0.12 10.64 -16.39
C ALA A 319 -1.35 10.38 -16.80
N PRO A 320 -1.96 11.22 -17.66
CA PRO A 320 -3.36 11.09 -18.07
C PRO A 320 -3.62 9.91 -19.00
N GLU A 321 -2.55 9.34 -19.57
CA GLU A 321 -2.52 8.10 -20.34
C GLU A 321 -1.40 7.20 -19.78
N VAL A 322 -1.26 5.98 -20.29
CA VAL A 322 -0.20 5.06 -19.84
C VAL A 322 1.17 5.60 -20.27
N THR A 323 1.98 6.03 -19.30
CA THR A 323 3.27 6.70 -19.51
C THR A 323 4.40 5.91 -18.87
N GLN A 324 5.56 5.86 -19.55
CA GLN A 324 6.76 5.27 -18.96
C GLN A 324 7.69 6.35 -18.42
N TYR A 325 8.12 6.18 -17.18
CA TYR A 325 9.09 7.07 -16.53
C TYR A 325 10.40 6.32 -16.26
N GLN A 326 11.52 6.99 -16.52
CA GLN A 326 12.82 6.57 -16.05
C GLN A 326 13.15 7.32 -14.76
N ILE A 327 13.41 6.57 -13.71
CA ILE A 327 13.91 7.04 -12.42
C ILE A 327 15.41 6.78 -12.41
N GLU A 328 16.24 7.82 -12.37
CA GLU A 328 17.66 7.73 -12.03
C GLU A 328 17.86 8.15 -10.57
N ALA A 329 18.69 7.42 -9.82
CA ALA A 329 19.23 7.86 -8.52
C ALA A 329 20.76 7.74 -8.57
N PHE A 330 21.49 8.81 -8.27
CA PHE A 330 22.93 8.88 -8.53
C PHE A 330 23.67 9.84 -7.58
N GLU A 331 24.99 9.74 -7.55
CA GLU A 331 25.88 10.64 -6.82
C GLU A 331 26.70 11.49 -7.81
N TYR A 332 26.97 12.75 -7.46
CA TYR A 332 27.97 13.55 -8.19
C TYR A 332 29.35 13.38 -7.55
N SER A 333 30.29 12.82 -8.33
CA SER A 333 31.68 12.62 -7.94
C SER A 333 32.32 13.93 -7.44
N ALA A 334 32.72 13.96 -6.16
CA ALA A 334 33.43 15.10 -5.57
C ALA A 334 34.81 15.39 -6.23
N ARG A 335 35.31 14.50 -7.10
CA ARG A 335 36.58 14.65 -7.83
C ARG A 335 36.45 15.54 -9.06
N ASP A 336 35.36 15.39 -9.82
CA ASP A 336 35.22 15.90 -11.19
C ASP A 336 33.79 16.26 -11.60
N GLY A 337 32.79 16.03 -10.74
CA GLY A 337 31.38 16.32 -11.01
C GLY A 337 30.70 15.34 -11.96
N ALA A 338 31.34 14.21 -12.30
CA ALA A 338 30.70 13.16 -13.08
C ALA A 338 29.56 12.48 -12.28
N LYS A 339 28.49 12.05 -12.96
CA LYS A 339 27.54 11.10 -12.37
C LYS A 339 28.27 9.78 -12.10
N VAL A 340 28.15 9.27 -10.89
CA VAL A 340 28.65 7.96 -10.43
C VAL A 340 27.57 7.27 -9.61
N ASN A 341 27.76 5.98 -9.29
CA ASN A 341 26.81 5.19 -8.50
C ASN A 341 25.36 5.21 -9.04
N VAL A 342 25.20 5.26 -10.38
CA VAL A 342 23.89 5.46 -11.03
C VAL A 342 23.05 4.18 -10.92
N ALA A 343 21.92 4.28 -10.23
CA ALA A 343 20.83 3.32 -10.24
C ALA A 343 19.74 3.80 -11.21
N THR A 344 19.11 2.87 -11.93
CA THR A 344 18.02 3.19 -12.86
C THR A 344 16.87 2.19 -12.71
N ALA A 345 15.64 2.70 -12.63
CA ALA A 345 14.41 1.93 -12.77
C ALA A 345 13.56 2.53 -13.90
N ILE A 346 12.95 1.69 -14.73
CA ILE A 346 11.93 2.10 -15.71
C ILE A 346 10.59 1.55 -15.24
N VAL A 347 9.61 2.43 -15.07
CA VAL A 347 8.27 2.07 -14.60
C VAL A 347 7.20 2.50 -15.58
N THR A 348 6.15 1.70 -15.68
CA THR A 348 4.96 2.03 -16.47
C THR A 348 3.88 2.53 -15.50
N VAL A 349 3.64 3.84 -15.48
CA VAL A 349 2.51 4.40 -14.75
C VAL A 349 1.27 4.26 -15.62
N ARG A 350 0.26 3.57 -15.08
CA ARG A 350 -1.09 3.57 -15.59
C ARG A 350 -1.90 4.55 -14.73
N PRO A 351 -2.67 5.48 -15.31
CA PRO A 351 -3.69 6.16 -14.55
C PRO A 351 -4.62 5.09 -13.97
N THR A 352 -4.84 5.10 -12.65
CA THR A 352 -5.91 4.32 -12.03
C THR A 352 -7.22 4.57 -12.79
N GLY A 353 -8.06 3.55 -12.92
CA GLY A 353 -9.34 3.61 -13.65
C GLY A 353 -10.42 4.48 -13.00
N GLY A 354 -10.06 5.67 -12.50
CA GLY A 354 -10.90 6.68 -11.88
C GLY A 354 -10.66 8.04 -12.53
N ALA A 355 -11.25 8.22 -13.72
CA ALA A 355 -11.36 9.47 -14.47
C ALA A 355 -10.12 10.38 -14.54
N SER A 356 -9.49 10.46 -15.73
CA SER A 356 -8.97 11.75 -16.18
C SER A 356 -10.11 12.77 -16.11
N GLY A 357 -10.02 13.68 -15.15
CA GLY A 357 -11.07 14.59 -14.79
C GLY A 357 -10.50 15.86 -14.17
N ALA A 358 -11.16 16.97 -14.45
CA ALA A 358 -11.13 18.10 -13.53
C ALA A 358 -11.52 17.61 -12.11
N PRO A 359 -11.15 18.32 -11.02
CA PRO A 359 -11.59 17.99 -9.67
C PRO A 359 -13.09 17.64 -9.67
N PRO A 360 -13.49 16.58 -8.96
CA PRO A 360 -14.80 15.96 -9.11
C PRO A 360 -15.89 17.02 -9.04
N VAL A 361 -16.62 17.20 -10.15
CA VAL A 361 -17.77 18.11 -10.19
C VAL A 361 -18.83 17.48 -9.31
N LEU A 362 -18.93 17.98 -8.08
CA LEU A 362 -19.84 17.49 -7.06
C LEU A 362 -21.29 17.60 -7.59
N ILE A 363 -21.98 16.47 -7.70
CA ILE A 363 -23.36 16.37 -8.21
C ILE A 363 -24.36 16.33 -7.04
N ASP A 364 -25.46 17.06 -7.20
CA ASP A 364 -26.61 17.12 -6.27
C ASP A 364 -27.04 15.74 -5.73
N GLY A 365 -27.02 15.56 -4.41
CA GLY A 365 -27.78 14.51 -3.71
C GLY A 365 -27.01 13.72 -2.65
N ASP A 366 -25.86 13.16 -3.01
CA ASP A 366 -25.18 12.12 -2.22
C ASP A 366 -23.94 12.61 -1.44
N HIS A 367 -23.57 13.89 -1.59
CA HIS A 367 -22.44 14.52 -0.90
C HIS A 367 -22.87 15.18 0.41
N GLN A 368 -22.12 14.98 1.49
CA GLN A 368 -22.30 15.72 2.75
C GLN A 368 -21.27 16.85 2.84
N PHE A 369 -21.70 18.07 3.16
CA PHE A 369 -20.78 19.15 3.52
C PHE A 369 -20.56 19.18 5.04
N GLY A 370 -19.33 19.45 5.47
CA GLY A 370 -19.04 19.59 6.88
C GLY A 370 -17.64 20.07 7.18
N PHE A 371 -17.39 20.39 8.44
CA PHE A 371 -16.09 20.78 8.96
C PHE A 371 -15.43 19.60 9.65
N VAL A 372 -14.17 19.31 9.32
CA VAL A 372 -13.34 18.43 10.16
C VAL A 372 -13.10 19.14 11.50
N THR A 373 -13.34 18.45 12.60
CA THR A 373 -13.19 18.97 13.97
C THR A 373 -12.13 18.24 14.79
N GLY A 374 -11.68 17.09 14.29
CA GLY A 374 -10.69 16.19 14.91
C GLY A 374 -10.77 14.80 14.27
N GLY A 375 -10.25 13.80 14.97
CA GLY A 375 -10.27 12.40 14.54
C GLY A 375 -9.41 11.52 15.45
N ASP A 376 -9.48 10.20 15.26
CA ASP A 376 -8.47 9.24 15.74
C ASP A 376 -7.57 8.91 14.56
N PHE A 377 -6.40 9.58 14.48
CA PHE A 377 -5.48 9.46 13.35
C PHE A 377 -4.29 8.56 13.70
N ARG A 378 -4.14 7.45 12.97
CA ARG A 378 -3.14 6.41 13.21
C ARG A 378 -2.16 6.35 12.06
N ALA A 379 -0.93 6.79 12.29
CA ALA A 379 0.12 6.78 11.27
C ALA A 379 0.65 5.37 10.96
N ASP A 380 0.57 4.47 11.94
CA ASP A 380 0.91 3.05 11.83
C ASP A 380 -0.17 2.23 11.10
N GLU A 381 -1.44 2.62 11.23
CA GLU A 381 -2.58 2.00 10.54
C GLU A 381 -3.50 3.07 9.88
N PRO A 382 -3.06 3.75 8.78
CA PRO A 382 -3.79 4.88 8.20
C PRO A 382 -5.25 4.59 7.82
N ALA A 383 -5.51 3.41 7.28
CA ALA A 383 -6.87 2.95 6.91
C ALA A 383 -7.81 2.80 8.12
N ASP A 384 -7.28 2.58 9.32
CA ASP A 384 -8.06 2.40 10.55
C ASP A 384 -8.38 3.73 11.27
N SER A 385 -8.01 4.86 10.65
CA SER A 385 -8.25 6.21 11.17
C SER A 385 -9.71 6.66 11.02
N THR A 386 -10.14 7.56 11.91
CA THR A 386 -11.49 8.17 11.87
C THR A 386 -11.43 9.68 11.78
N PHE A 387 -12.43 10.27 11.13
CA PHE A 387 -12.62 11.72 11.05
C PHE A 387 -13.84 12.13 11.86
N GLN A 388 -13.70 13.17 12.69
CA GLN A 388 -14.79 13.80 13.43
C GLN A 388 -15.32 14.99 12.64
N VAL A 389 -16.51 14.87 12.06
CA VAL A 389 -17.10 15.84 11.13
C VAL A 389 -18.33 16.51 11.72
N ASP A 390 -18.36 17.84 11.69
CA ASP A 390 -19.52 18.68 12.01
C ASP A 390 -20.25 19.03 10.71
N TYR A 391 -21.39 18.38 10.43
CA TYR A 391 -22.12 18.62 9.17
C TYR A 391 -22.81 19.97 9.15
N ALA A 392 -22.72 20.64 8.01
CA ALA A 392 -23.34 21.93 7.74
C ALA A 392 -24.00 21.93 6.36
N GLU A 393 -24.91 22.86 6.13
CA GLU A 393 -25.55 23.07 4.83
C GLU A 393 -24.79 24.16 4.08
N TRP A 394 -24.37 23.87 2.84
CA TRP A 394 -23.77 24.85 1.94
C TRP A 394 -24.78 25.27 0.88
N PHE A 395 -25.17 26.53 0.89
CA PHE A 395 -26.08 27.13 -0.10
C PHE A 395 -25.31 28.04 -1.06
N THR A 396 -25.80 28.16 -2.30
CA THR A 396 -25.31 29.13 -3.30
C THR A 396 -26.45 29.92 -3.94
N GLY A 397 -26.15 31.07 -4.55
CA GLY A 397 -27.09 31.84 -5.36
C GLY A 397 -28.34 32.32 -4.62
N GLU A 398 -29.50 32.19 -5.28
CA GLU A 398 -30.80 32.55 -4.70
C GLU A 398 -31.11 31.74 -3.43
N ALA A 399 -30.67 30.47 -3.35
CA ALA A 399 -30.86 29.62 -2.17
C ALA A 399 -30.03 30.12 -0.98
N ALA A 400 -28.79 30.59 -1.21
CA ALA A 400 -27.96 31.19 -0.17
C ALA A 400 -28.58 32.48 0.38
N THR A 401 -29.10 33.32 -0.52
CA THR A 401 -29.81 34.55 -0.11
C THR A 401 -31.07 34.23 0.68
N ALA A 402 -31.86 33.23 0.25
CA ALA A 402 -33.05 32.80 0.97
C ALA A 402 -32.74 32.24 2.38
N ALA A 403 -31.72 31.38 2.50
CA ALA A 403 -31.30 30.80 3.77
C ALA A 403 -30.74 31.86 4.75
N ALA A 404 -29.93 32.81 4.26
CA ALA A 404 -29.41 33.90 5.09
C ALA A 404 -30.51 34.87 5.56
N ILE A 405 -31.57 35.09 4.77
CA ILE A 405 -32.76 35.86 5.19
C ILE A 405 -33.57 35.07 6.24
N GLU A 406 -33.76 33.77 6.05
CA GLU A 406 -34.48 32.89 6.99
C GLU A 406 -33.79 32.84 8.37
N ASP A 407 -32.45 32.81 8.39
CA ASP A 407 -31.66 32.84 9.62
C ASP A 407 -31.57 34.25 10.26
N GLY A 408 -31.93 35.29 9.51
CA GLY A 408 -31.89 36.69 9.95
C GLY A 408 -30.50 37.34 9.90
N GLU A 409 -29.56 36.75 9.18
CA GLU A 409 -28.20 37.29 8.96
C GLU A 409 -28.20 38.48 7.98
N ILE A 410 -29.15 38.52 7.04
CA ILE A 410 -29.37 39.66 6.11
C ILE A 410 -30.86 40.01 6.00
N ALA A 411 -31.17 41.22 5.52
CA ALA A 411 -32.55 41.69 5.36
C ALA A 411 -33.17 41.32 4.00
N GLU A 412 -34.52 41.32 3.93
CA GLU A 412 -35.23 41.14 2.66
C GLU A 412 -34.79 42.18 1.61
N GLY A 413 -34.30 41.71 0.46
CA GLY A 413 -33.81 42.54 -0.64
C GLY A 413 -32.29 42.80 -0.62
N GLU A 414 -31.58 42.29 0.39
CA GLU A 414 -30.11 42.16 0.37
C GLU A 414 -29.70 40.83 -0.28
N THR A 415 -28.42 40.68 -0.61
CA THR A 415 -27.84 39.47 -1.22
C THR A 415 -26.58 39.09 -0.47
N VAL A 416 -26.33 37.79 -0.29
CA VAL A 416 -25.13 37.32 0.41
C VAL A 416 -23.84 37.72 -0.33
N PRO A 417 -22.77 38.08 0.40
CA PRO A 417 -21.46 38.30 -0.22
C PRO A 417 -20.91 36.98 -0.79
N ASN A 418 -20.13 37.07 -1.87
CA ASN A 418 -19.50 35.93 -2.55
C ASN A 418 -20.46 34.82 -3.05
N ASP A 419 -21.77 35.08 -3.08
CA ASP A 419 -22.83 34.19 -3.63
C ASP A 419 -22.98 32.82 -2.92
N PHE A 420 -22.53 32.71 -1.66
CA PHE A 420 -22.71 31.51 -0.84
C PHE A 420 -23.15 31.84 0.60
N TYR A 421 -23.73 30.85 1.29
CA TYR A 421 -24.06 30.91 2.70
C TYR A 421 -23.92 29.53 3.32
N ILE A 422 -23.21 29.43 4.46
CA ILE A 422 -23.05 28.18 5.19
C ILE A 422 -23.90 28.27 6.46
N ARG A 423 -24.83 27.33 6.61
CA ARG A 423 -25.69 27.20 7.78
C ARG A 423 -25.27 25.96 8.58
N ASN A 424 -24.90 26.13 9.84
CA ASN A 424 -24.84 25.01 10.78
C ASN A 424 -25.84 25.23 11.92
N GLN A 425 -27.00 24.58 11.82
CA GLN A 425 -28.02 24.52 12.88
C GLN A 425 -27.99 23.18 13.65
N ASN A 426 -26.98 22.34 13.45
CA ASN A 426 -26.88 20.99 13.98
C ASN A 426 -25.60 20.82 14.84
N PRO A 427 -25.70 20.80 16.18
CA PRO A 427 -24.52 20.72 17.06
C PRO A 427 -23.93 19.29 17.19
N LEU A 428 -24.14 18.42 16.20
CA LEU A 428 -23.82 17.00 16.29
C LEU A 428 -22.62 16.63 15.42
N ILE A 429 -21.50 16.35 16.08
CA ILE A 429 -20.33 15.71 15.46
C ILE A 429 -20.66 14.27 15.05
N ARG A 430 -20.10 13.84 13.93
CA ARG A 430 -20.11 12.47 13.39
C ARG A 430 -18.70 11.91 13.45
N GLU A 431 -18.54 10.70 13.97
CA GLU A 431 -17.29 9.96 13.81
C GLU A 431 -17.48 9.04 12.61
N LEU A 432 -16.69 9.26 11.57
CA LEU A 432 -16.74 8.56 10.30
C LEU A 432 -15.44 7.78 10.11
N LYS A 433 -15.53 6.53 9.65
CA LYS A 433 -14.36 5.78 9.21
C LYS A 433 -13.96 6.19 7.80
N VAL A 434 -12.79 5.75 7.39
CA VAL A 434 -12.30 5.85 6.02
C VAL A 434 -12.35 4.47 5.37
N ALA A 435 -12.73 4.42 4.10
CA ALA A 435 -12.72 3.18 3.31
C ALA A 435 -11.35 2.96 2.64
N ASP A 436 -11.03 1.71 2.35
CA ASP A 436 -9.84 1.34 1.56
C ASP A 436 -9.87 2.06 0.20
N GLY A 437 -8.75 2.69 -0.18
CA GLY A 437 -8.65 3.43 -1.45
C GLY A 437 -9.43 4.74 -1.50
N VAL A 438 -9.66 5.39 -0.35
CA VAL A 438 -10.23 6.75 -0.29
C VAL A 438 -9.49 7.73 -1.22
N SER A 439 -10.25 8.63 -1.84
CA SER A 439 -9.72 9.77 -2.60
C SER A 439 -9.70 11.04 -1.76
N VAL A 440 -8.55 11.69 -1.58
CA VAL A 440 -8.41 12.89 -0.74
C VAL A 440 -7.86 14.05 -1.55
N TRP A 441 -8.70 15.06 -1.79
CA TRP A 441 -8.39 16.22 -2.64
C TRP A 441 -8.21 17.47 -1.79
N LEU A 442 -7.04 18.08 -1.85
CA LEU A 442 -6.65 19.26 -1.06
C LEU A 442 -6.32 20.43 -1.98
N LEU A 443 -6.46 21.66 -1.46
CA LEU A 443 -6.14 22.90 -2.14
C LEU A 443 -4.65 23.21 -1.98
N ASP A 444 -3.96 23.43 -3.10
CA ASP A 444 -2.57 23.92 -3.10
C ASP A 444 -2.49 25.43 -2.78
N GLY A 445 -1.27 25.96 -2.71
CA GLY A 445 -1.00 27.39 -2.50
C GLY A 445 -1.55 28.33 -3.59
N GLN A 446 -2.07 27.79 -4.69
CA GLN A 446 -2.69 28.50 -5.80
C GLN A 446 -4.22 28.29 -5.86
N LEU A 447 -4.80 27.60 -4.87
CA LEU A 447 -6.21 27.18 -4.81
C LEU A 447 -6.64 26.20 -5.91
N ALA A 448 -5.69 25.44 -6.47
CA ALA A 448 -5.98 24.30 -7.31
C ALA A 448 -6.16 23.04 -6.45
N LEU A 449 -7.18 22.24 -6.74
CA LEU A 449 -7.36 20.93 -6.10
C LEU A 449 -6.38 19.92 -6.68
N GLN A 450 -5.67 19.21 -5.80
CA GLN A 450 -4.74 18.13 -6.09
C GLN A 450 -5.11 16.92 -5.23
N GLU A 451 -4.96 15.71 -5.74
CA GLU A 451 -5.17 14.49 -4.97
C GLU A 451 -3.92 14.09 -4.19
N TYR A 452 -4.10 13.68 -2.94
CA TYR A 452 -3.05 13.26 -2.03
C TYR A 452 -3.40 11.91 -1.38
N PRO A 453 -2.39 11.05 -1.11
CA PRO A 453 -2.59 9.86 -0.30
C PRO A 453 -3.07 10.17 1.13
N LEU A 454 -3.92 9.30 1.69
CA LEU A 454 -4.46 9.43 3.04
C LEU A 454 -3.36 9.31 4.12
N ASP A 455 -2.45 8.36 3.95
CA ASP A 455 -1.31 8.11 4.83
C ASP A 455 -0.38 9.33 4.90
N TRP A 456 -0.06 9.96 3.77
CA TRP A 456 0.68 11.23 3.71
C TRP A 456 0.00 12.32 4.55
N LEU A 457 -1.31 12.48 4.41
CA LEU A 457 -2.08 13.48 5.14
C LEU A 457 -2.07 13.21 6.65
N ILE A 458 -2.29 11.95 7.06
CA ILE A 458 -2.25 11.51 8.46
C ILE A 458 -0.86 11.72 9.07
N GLN A 459 0.21 11.32 8.35
CA GLN A 459 1.59 11.44 8.79
C GLN A 459 1.94 12.91 9.10
N LEU A 460 1.61 13.84 8.20
CA LEU A 460 1.81 15.28 8.42
C LEU A 460 1.06 15.83 9.64
N HIS A 461 -0.10 15.26 9.99
CA HIS A 461 -0.83 15.65 11.19
C HIS A 461 -0.19 15.10 12.47
N VAL A 462 0.23 13.83 12.46
CA VAL A 462 0.88 13.16 13.60
C VAL A 462 2.25 13.78 13.91
N ASP A 463 3.04 14.09 12.89
CA ASP A 463 4.31 14.81 13.01
C ASP A 463 4.15 16.28 13.43
N ASN A 464 2.91 16.78 13.41
CA ASN A 464 2.54 18.15 13.79
C ASN A 464 3.23 19.21 12.90
N ASP A 465 3.54 18.86 11.65
CA ASP A 465 4.05 19.80 10.64
C ASP A 465 2.91 20.61 10.02
N VAL A 466 2.42 21.55 10.84
CA VAL A 466 1.33 22.45 10.48
C VAL A 466 1.66 23.36 9.29
N ALA A 467 2.94 23.49 8.92
CA ALA A 467 3.36 24.28 7.75
C ALA A 467 3.16 23.51 6.44
N SER A 468 3.47 22.21 6.44
CA SER A 468 3.31 21.32 5.27
C SER A 468 1.89 20.74 5.13
N ASN A 469 1.13 20.63 6.23
CA ASN A 469 -0.25 20.14 6.23
C ASN A 469 -1.26 21.09 5.54
N TYR A 470 -0.90 22.36 5.28
CA TYR A 470 -1.81 23.43 4.81
C TYR A 470 -3.07 23.63 5.68
N GLY A 471 -3.10 23.05 6.88
CA GLY A 471 -4.28 22.98 7.74
C GLY A 471 -5.38 22.04 7.25
N ALA A 472 -5.08 21.10 6.35
CA ALA A 472 -6.04 20.15 5.81
C ALA A 472 -6.83 19.39 6.90
N ILE A 473 -6.19 18.95 8.00
CA ILE A 473 -6.90 18.31 9.13
C ILE A 473 -7.08 19.20 10.36
N ASN A 474 -7.01 20.52 10.22
CA ASN A 474 -7.26 21.42 11.34
C ASN A 474 -8.76 21.44 11.73
N PRO A 475 -9.07 21.63 13.03
CA PRO A 475 -10.44 21.87 13.47
C PRO A 475 -11.03 23.13 12.81
N GLY A 476 -12.15 22.96 12.10
CA GLY A 476 -12.81 23.99 11.31
C GLY A 476 -12.46 23.98 9.83
N THR A 477 -11.69 23.01 9.31
CA THR A 477 -11.42 22.92 7.87
C THR A 477 -12.61 22.30 7.12
N PRO A 478 -13.18 22.99 6.10
CA PRO A 478 -14.38 22.54 5.40
C PRO A 478 -14.10 21.55 4.27
N TYR A 479 -14.96 20.54 4.15
CA TYR A 479 -14.88 19.47 3.16
C TYR A 479 -16.25 19.09 2.61
N TRP A 480 -16.23 18.56 1.40
CA TRP A 480 -17.27 17.69 0.87
C TRP A 480 -16.85 16.23 1.04
N PHE A 481 -17.78 15.40 1.53
CA PHE A 481 -17.59 13.99 1.78
C PHE A 481 -18.52 13.16 0.89
N VAL A 482 -17.98 12.12 0.25
CA VAL A 482 -18.78 11.01 -0.30
C VAL A 482 -18.66 9.83 0.65
N LEU A 483 -19.80 9.26 1.02
CA LEU A 483 -19.87 8.06 1.85
C LEU A 483 -20.35 6.86 1.04
N ASP A 484 -19.91 5.68 1.42
CA ASP A 484 -20.44 4.43 0.88
C ASP A 484 -21.80 4.04 1.53
N ALA A 485 -22.30 2.83 1.22
CA ALA A 485 -23.54 2.32 1.78
C ALA A 485 -23.46 1.94 3.29
N ASN A 486 -22.25 1.86 3.86
CA ASN A 486 -22.02 1.61 5.28
C ASN A 486 -21.88 2.92 6.09
N GLY A 487 -21.60 4.04 5.40
CA GLY A 487 -21.34 5.35 5.99
C GLY A 487 -19.85 5.70 6.10
N ASP A 488 -18.99 4.91 5.48
CA ASP A 488 -17.53 5.07 5.49
C ASP A 488 -17.11 6.02 4.35
N ILE A 489 -16.11 6.88 4.60
CA ILE A 489 -15.65 7.90 3.66
C ILE A 489 -14.89 7.24 2.50
N ILE A 490 -15.41 7.40 1.28
CA ILE A 490 -14.73 6.99 0.03
C ILE A 490 -14.11 8.18 -0.73
N GLN A 491 -14.52 9.41 -0.41
CA GLN A 491 -13.91 10.62 -0.96
C GLN A 491 -14.03 11.81 0.00
N MET A 492 -12.97 12.62 0.05
CA MET A 492 -12.91 13.94 0.71
C MET A 492 -12.40 14.99 -0.28
N VAL A 493 -13.08 16.14 -0.38
CA VAL A 493 -12.65 17.27 -1.22
C VAL A 493 -12.66 18.55 -0.40
N GLN A 494 -11.50 19.18 -0.21
CA GLN A 494 -11.36 20.40 0.57
C GLN A 494 -12.08 21.56 -0.11
N GLN A 495 -12.97 22.24 0.62
CA GLN A 495 -13.71 23.37 0.08
C GLN A 495 -12.96 24.68 0.35
N TYR A 496 -12.81 25.52 -0.68
CA TYR A 496 -12.29 26.88 -0.47
C TYR A 496 -13.38 27.78 0.12
N THR A 497 -13.09 28.45 1.24
CA THR A 497 -13.93 29.52 1.80
C THR A 497 -13.20 30.88 1.63
N PRO A 498 -13.67 31.77 0.73
CA PRO A 498 -13.03 33.06 0.43
C PRO A 498 -13.04 34.10 1.55
#